data_AF-A8MFT5-F1
#
_entry.id   AF-A8MFT5-F1
#
_cell.length_a   1.000
_cell.length_b   1.000
_cell.length_c   1.000
_cell.angle_alpha   90.00
_cell.angle_beta   90.00
_cell.angle_gamma   90.00
#
_symmetry.space_group_name_H-M   'P 1'
#
loop_
_entity.id
_entity.type
_entity.pdbx_description
1 polymer ?
#
loop_
_entity_poly.entity_id
_entity_poly.type
_entity_poly.pdbx_seq_one_letter_code
_entity_poly.pdbx_strand_id
1 'polypeptide(L)'
;MKNRELREVFNSAKNGDQIAMEKMLKMFRPLIYKNSFIDGKFDEDCFQDISIKFISCIKTFELSPIAMEDIHKSFEEIFHEKE
;
A
#
# COMPACT_ATOMS: atom_id res chain seq x y z
N MET A 1 -9.65 11.22 -4.88
CA MET A 1 -10.15 9.97 -5.50
C MET A 1 -11.28 9.42 -4.66
N LYS A 2 -12.34 8.85 -5.24
CA LYS A 2 -13.43 8.26 -4.44
C LYS A 2 -13.06 6.83 -4.03
N ASN A 3 -13.50 6.36 -2.85
CA ASN A 3 -13.20 5.01 -2.34
C ASN A 3 -13.57 3.88 -3.33
N ARG A 4 -14.64 4.08 -4.11
CA ARG A 4 -15.06 3.13 -5.15
C ARG A 4 -14.04 2.97 -6.28
N GLU A 5 -13.45 4.08 -6.73
CA GLU A 5 -12.43 4.08 -7.77
C GLU A 5 -11.15 3.36 -7.31
N LEU A 6 -10.80 3.49 -6.01
CA LEU A 6 -9.64 2.79 -5.44
C LEU A 6 -9.84 1.29 -5.49
N ARG A 7 -11.03 0.82 -5.09
CA ARG A 7 -11.35 -0.60 -5.07
C ARG A 7 -11.32 -1.21 -6.47
N GLU A 8 -11.83 -0.49 -7.46
CA GLU A 8 -11.81 -0.92 -8.86
C GLU A 8 -10.38 -1.04 -9.38
N VAL A 9 -9.53 -0.02 -9.17
CA VAL A 9 -8.12 -0.05 -9.56
C VAL A 9 -7.36 -1.16 -8.82
N PHE A 10 -7.60 -1.34 -7.53
CA PHE A 10 -7.01 -2.41 -6.74
C PHE A 10 -7.35 -3.80 -7.31
N ASN A 11 -8.64 -4.06 -7.59
CA ASN A 11 -9.08 -5.35 -8.12
C ASN A 11 -8.46 -5.65 -9.49
N SER A 12 -8.39 -4.64 -10.37
CA SER A 12 -7.70 -4.79 -11.67
C SER A 12 -6.21 -5.09 -11.49
N ALA A 13 -5.53 -4.35 -10.61
CA ALA A 13 -4.11 -4.54 -10.32
C ALA A 13 -3.81 -5.95 -9.77
N LYS A 14 -4.66 -6.43 -8.85
CA LYS A 14 -4.57 -7.78 -8.28
C LYS A 14 -4.72 -8.87 -9.35
N ASN A 15 -5.61 -8.66 -10.32
CA ASN A 15 -5.84 -9.58 -11.44
C ASN A 15 -4.78 -9.49 -12.56
N GLY A 16 -3.68 -8.76 -12.34
CA GLY A 16 -2.53 -8.72 -13.25
C GLY A 16 -2.52 -7.55 -14.24
N ASP A 17 -3.44 -6.60 -14.15
CA ASP A 17 -3.42 -5.39 -14.97
C ASP A 17 -2.23 -4.50 -14.58
N GLN A 18 -1.27 -4.36 -15.49
CA GLN A 18 -0.06 -3.57 -15.29
C GLN A 18 -0.34 -2.06 -15.19
N ILE A 19 -1.32 -1.54 -15.94
CA ILE A 19 -1.69 -0.12 -15.90
C ILE A 19 -2.34 0.19 -14.55
N ALA A 20 -3.20 -0.70 -14.07
CA ALA A 20 -3.79 -0.57 -12.74
C ALA A 20 -2.73 -0.67 -11.63
N MET A 21 -1.75 -1.59 -11.75
CA MET A 21 -0.63 -1.70 -10.81
C MET A 21 0.23 -0.43 -10.79
N GLU A 22 0.54 0.13 -11.96
CA GLU A 22 1.27 1.39 -12.07
C GLU A 22 0.48 2.55 -11.45
N LYS A 23 -0.85 2.60 -11.64
CA LYS A 23 -1.72 3.58 -10.98
C LYS A 23 -1.66 3.43 -9.46
N MET A 24 -1.72 2.21 -8.92
CA MET A 24 -1.56 1.96 -7.47
C MET A 24 -0.20 2.45 -6.96
N LEU A 25 0.89 2.12 -7.63
CA LEU A 25 2.23 2.58 -7.26
C LEU A 25 2.33 4.11 -7.29
N LYS A 26 1.83 4.76 -8.35
CA LYS A 26 1.83 6.24 -8.45
C LYS A 26 1.07 6.89 -7.30
N MET A 27 -0.07 6.32 -6.91
CA MET A 27 -0.88 6.83 -5.82
C MET A 27 -0.17 6.74 -4.47
N PHE A 28 0.48 5.60 -4.18
CA PHE A 28 1.17 5.38 -2.91
C PHE A 28 2.62 5.85 -2.92
N ARG A 29 3.16 6.31 -4.06
CA ARG A 29 4.54 6.79 -4.21
C ARG A 29 4.95 7.83 -3.16
N PRO A 30 4.15 8.85 -2.79
CA PRO A 30 4.55 9.79 -1.75
C PRO A 30 4.78 9.12 -0.39
N LEU A 31 3.96 8.12 -0.05
CA LEU A 31 4.09 7.36 1.20
C LEU A 31 5.31 6.44 1.15
N ILE A 32 5.50 5.71 0.03
CA ILE A 32 6.67 4.85 -0.19
C ILE A 32 7.94 5.70 -0.06
N TYR A 33 8.01 6.83 -0.79
CA TYR A 33 9.14 7.75 -0.76
C TYR A 33 9.45 8.27 0.66
N LYS A 34 8.43 8.71 1.41
CA LYS A 34 8.59 9.17 2.79
C LYS A 34 9.19 8.09 3.71
N ASN A 35 8.82 6.83 3.51
CA ASN A 35 9.31 5.70 4.31
C ASN A 35 10.63 5.12 3.77
N SER A 36 11.18 5.68 2.69
CA SER A 36 12.46 5.25 2.09
C SER A 36 13.65 6.08 2.58
N PHE A 37 13.51 6.77 3.71
CA PHE A 37 14.59 7.57 4.29
C PHE A 37 15.21 6.85 5.49
N ILE A 38 16.52 6.68 5.47
CA ILE A 38 17.33 6.11 6.55
C ILE A 38 18.30 7.20 7.01
N ASP A 39 18.29 7.53 8.30
CA ASP A 39 19.10 8.60 8.90
C ASP A 39 19.03 9.94 8.15
N GLY A 40 17.82 10.31 7.71
CA GLY A 40 17.55 11.57 7.01
C GLY A 40 18.02 11.61 5.55
N LYS A 41 18.51 10.51 4.99
CA LYS A 41 18.91 10.39 3.59
C LYS A 41 17.97 9.45 2.85
N PHE A 42 17.67 9.81 1.59
CA PHE A 42 16.92 8.93 0.72
C PHE A 42 17.75 7.70 0.38
N ASP A 43 17.16 6.53 0.56
CA ASP A 43 17.76 5.24 0.24
C ASP A 43 16.97 4.61 -0.92
N GLU A 44 17.64 4.50 -2.07
CA GLU A 44 17.07 3.98 -3.31
C GLU A 44 16.71 2.48 -3.21
N ASP A 45 17.52 1.71 -2.49
CA ASP A 45 17.31 0.28 -2.29
C ASP A 45 16.08 0.08 -1.38
N CYS A 46 15.95 0.88 -0.32
CA CYS A 46 14.78 0.89 0.53
C CYS A 46 13.50 1.24 -0.25
N PHE A 47 13.56 2.24 -1.13
CA PHE A 47 12.44 2.61 -2.00
C PHE A 47 12.02 1.46 -2.91
N GLN A 48 13.00 0.77 -3.53
CA GLN A 48 12.74 -0.38 -4.37
C GLN A 48 12.14 -1.53 -3.56
N ASP A 49 12.67 -1.81 -2.38
CA ASP A 49 12.21 -2.86 -1.48
C ASP A 49 10.76 -2.66 -1.04
N ILE A 50 10.42 -1.44 -0.60
CA ILE A 50 9.04 -1.10 -0.22
C ILE A 50 8.12 -1.21 -1.43
N SER A 51 8.56 -0.77 -2.61
CA SER A 51 7.79 -0.86 -3.84
C SER A 51 7.49 -2.32 -4.23
N ILE A 52 8.49 -3.21 -4.14
CA ILE A 52 8.32 -4.64 -4.41
C ILE A 52 7.37 -5.29 -3.40
N LYS A 53 7.56 -5.00 -2.10
CA LYS A 53 6.68 -5.50 -1.03
C LYS A 53 5.25 -5.02 -1.23
N PHE A 54 5.05 -3.76 -1.59
CA PHE A 54 3.75 -3.21 -1.93
C PHE A 54 3.07 -3.98 -3.08
N ILE A 55 3.78 -4.22 -4.20
CA ILE A 55 3.24 -5.01 -5.32
C ILE A 55 2.85 -6.42 -4.86
N SER A 56 3.69 -7.06 -4.04
CA SER A 56 3.41 -8.38 -3.48
C SER A 56 2.13 -8.37 -2.64
N CYS A 57 1.99 -7.38 -1.76
CA CYS A 57 0.79 -7.20 -0.94
C CYS A 57 -0.47 -7.00 -1.81
N ILE A 58 -0.43 -6.18 -2.87
CA ILE A 58 -1.60 -6.02 -3.76
C ILE A 58 -2.03 -7.36 -4.37
N LYS A 59 -1.08 -8.22 -4.75
CA LYS A 59 -1.37 -9.53 -5.34
C LYS A 59 -1.97 -10.51 -4.35
N THR A 60 -1.57 -10.46 -3.08
CA THR A 60 -1.97 -11.44 -2.04
C THR A 60 -3.12 -10.95 -1.15
N PHE A 61 -3.35 -9.64 -1.07
CA PHE A 61 -4.33 -9.05 -0.16
C PHE A 61 -5.76 -9.33 -0.58
N GLU A 62 -6.56 -9.92 0.31
CA GLU A 62 -7.97 -10.24 0.07
C GLU A 62 -8.90 -9.16 0.65
N LEU A 63 -9.70 -8.54 -0.21
CA LEU A 63 -10.76 -7.62 0.20
C LEU A 63 -11.99 -8.42 0.69
N SER A 64 -11.88 -9.07 1.84
CA SER A 64 -13.03 -9.71 2.49
C SER A 64 -13.85 -8.70 3.30
N PRO A 65 -15.17 -8.89 3.48
CA PRO A 65 -15.99 -8.04 4.35
C PRO A 65 -15.49 -8.02 5.80
N ILE A 66 -14.92 -9.13 6.28
CA ILE A 66 -14.36 -9.30 7.64
C ILE A 66 -13.06 -8.48 7.78
N ALA A 67 -12.28 -8.36 6.71
CA ALA A 67 -11.04 -7.59 6.72
C ALA A 67 -11.25 -6.11 7.05
N MET A 68 -12.45 -5.53 6.87
CA MET A 68 -12.71 -4.14 7.27
C MET A 68 -12.72 -3.96 8.81
N GLU A 69 -13.19 -4.95 9.57
CA GLU A 69 -13.12 -4.94 11.05
C GLU A 69 -11.67 -5.15 11.52
N ASP A 70 -10.94 -6.07 10.88
CA ASP A 70 -9.54 -6.35 11.19
C ASP A 70 -8.60 -5.20 10.81
N ILE A 71 -8.89 -4.48 9.72
CA ILE A 71 -8.16 -3.27 9.32
C ILE A 71 -8.35 -2.20 10.39
N HIS A 72 -9.58 -1.93 10.84
CA HIS A 72 -9.79 -0.93 11.88
C HIS A 72 -8.98 -1.26 13.14
N LYS A 73 -8.98 -2.52 13.56
CA LYS A 73 -8.20 -3.00 14.70
C LYS A 73 -6.68 -2.89 14.49
N SER A 74 -6.19 -3.29 13.31
CA SER A 74 -4.76 -3.20 12.95
C SER A 74 -4.29 -1.74 12.87
N PHE A 75 -5.14 -0.84 12.37
CA PHE A 75 -4.87 0.60 12.37
C PHE A 75 -4.77 1.10 13.83
N GLU A 76 -5.75 0.82 14.69
CA GLU A 76 -5.69 1.23 16.11
C GLU A 76 -4.43 0.70 16.81
N GLU A 77 -4.05 -0.56 16.58
CA GLU A 77 -2.82 -1.16 17.15
C GLU A 77 -1.53 -0.46 16.66
N ILE A 78 -1.44 -0.12 15.36
CA ILE A 78 -0.29 0.60 14.79
C ILE A 78 -0.20 2.04 15.31
N PHE A 79 -1.33 2.72 15.52
CA PHE A 79 -1.37 4.12 15.94
C PHE A 79 -1.37 4.31 17.47
N HIS A 80 -1.64 3.26 18.27
CA HIS A 80 -1.53 3.29 19.73
C HIS A 80 -0.11 3.06 20.29
N GLU A 81 0.88 2.71 19.48
CA GLU A 81 2.29 2.61 19.91
C GLU A 81 3.05 3.96 19.91
N LYS A 82 2.33 5.09 19.82
CA LYS A 82 2.93 6.43 19.98
C LYS A 82 2.17 7.29 21.00
N GLU A 83 2.26 6.90 22.26
CA GLU A 83 2.29 7.82 23.42
C GLU A 83 3.46 7.48 24.34
#